data_AF-A0A2J8RCG0-F1
#
_entry.id   AF-A0A2J8RCG0-F1
#
_cell.length_a   1.000
_cell.length_b   1.000
_cell.length_c   1.000
_cell.angle_alpha   90.00
_cell.angle_beta   90.00
_cell.angle_gamma   90.00
#
_symmetry.space_group_name_H-M   'P 1'
#
loop_
_entity.id
_entity.type
_entity.pdbx_description
1 polymer ?
#
loop_
_entity_poly.entity_id
_entity_poly.type
_entity_poly.pdbx_seq_one_letter_code
_entity_poly.pdbx_strand_id
1 'polypeptide(L)'
;TSDFPVLDPSWTAQEEMALLEAVMDCGFGNWQDVANQMCTKTKEECEKHYMKHFINNPLFASTLLNLKQAEEAKTADTAIPFH
;
A
#
# COMPACT_ATOMS: atom_id res chain seq x y z
N THR A 1 -10.01 12.23 -11.69
CA THR A 1 -8.56 12.31 -11.62
C THR A 1 -8.16 12.62 -10.20
N SER A 2 -7.75 11.60 -9.46
CA SER A 2 -7.36 11.70 -8.04
C SER A 2 -5.91 12.17 -7.92
N ASP A 3 -5.62 13.30 -8.54
CA ASP A 3 -4.31 13.95 -8.60
C ASP A 3 -4.16 14.93 -7.44
N PHE A 4 -4.54 14.49 -6.24
CA PHE A 4 -4.34 15.27 -5.02
C PHE A 4 -3.19 14.65 -4.22
N PRO A 5 -2.25 15.47 -3.73
CA PRO A 5 -1.18 14.99 -2.90
C PRO A 5 -1.72 14.61 -1.52
N VAL A 6 -1.46 13.39 -1.09
CA VAL A 6 -1.99 12.86 0.18
C VAL A 6 -0.91 12.90 1.26
N LEU A 7 0.29 12.36 0.99
CA LEU A 7 1.39 12.36 1.96
C LEU A 7 2.57 13.23 1.54
N ASP A 8 2.79 13.41 0.23
CA ASP A 8 3.86 14.24 -0.32
C ASP A 8 3.35 14.99 -1.56
N PRO A 9 3.68 16.28 -1.75
CA PRO A 9 3.29 17.04 -2.95
C PRO A 9 3.84 16.44 -4.26
N SER A 10 4.86 15.59 -4.17
CA SER A 10 5.49 14.93 -5.32
C SER A 10 4.84 13.58 -5.68
N TRP A 11 3.89 13.12 -4.87
CA TRP A 11 3.23 11.82 -4.99
C TRP A 11 1.71 12.02 -5.02
N THR A 12 1.08 11.50 -6.06
CA THR A 12 -0.38 11.51 -6.17
C THR A 12 -0.98 10.36 -5.36
N ALA A 13 -2.24 10.50 -4.93
CA ALA A 13 -2.98 9.42 -4.28
C ALA A 13 -2.95 8.11 -5.10
N GLN A 14 -2.98 8.21 -6.43
CA GLN A 14 -2.92 7.07 -7.33
C GLN A 14 -1.53 6.40 -7.31
N GLU A 15 -0.45 7.18 -7.29
CA GLU A 15 0.91 6.64 -7.19
C GLU A 15 1.18 5.98 -5.84
N GLU A 16 0.67 6.54 -4.75
CA GLU A 16 0.78 5.92 -3.42
C GLU A 16 0.08 4.56 -3.39
N MET A 17 -1.11 4.46 -3.98
CA MET A 17 -1.84 3.20 -4.06
C MET A 17 -1.12 2.19 -4.96
N ALA A 18 -0.63 2.63 -6.13
CA ALA A 18 0.13 1.79 -7.04
C ALA A 18 1.43 1.27 -6.40
N LEU A 19 2.12 2.09 -5.59
CA LEU A 19 3.30 1.65 -4.83
C LEU A 19 2.94 0.54 -3.85
N LEU A 20 1.85 0.70 -3.09
CA LEU A 20 1.40 -0.30 -2.13
C LEU A 20 1.02 -1.62 -2.81
N GLU A 21 0.22 -1.55 -3.88
CA GLU A 21 -0.16 -2.72 -4.68
C GLU A 21 1.08 -3.43 -5.24
N ALA A 22 2.00 -2.67 -5.84
CA ALA A 22 3.22 -3.24 -6.38
C ALA A 22 4.11 -3.88 -5.31
N VAL A 23 4.19 -3.31 -4.10
CA VAL A 23 4.92 -3.90 -2.98
C VAL A 23 4.23 -5.16 -2.45
N MET A 24 2.89 -5.22 -2.47
CA MET A 24 2.14 -6.42 -2.10
C MET A 24 2.33 -7.54 -3.13
N ASP A 25 2.33 -7.21 -4.42
CA ASP A 25 2.50 -8.16 -5.53
C ASP A 25 3.95 -8.66 -5.66
N CYS A 26 4.91 -7.73 -5.69
CA CYS A 26 6.34 -8.04 -5.91
C CYS A 26 7.05 -8.45 -4.62
N GLY A 27 6.52 -8.08 -3.46
CA GLY A 27 7.13 -8.29 -2.15
C GLY A 27 8.06 -7.16 -1.70
N PHE A 28 8.11 -6.97 -0.39
CA PHE A 28 8.96 -5.96 0.26
C PHE A 28 10.45 -6.20 -0.01
N GLY A 29 11.15 -5.17 -0.51
CA GLY A 29 12.57 -5.24 -0.88
C GLY A 29 12.82 -5.41 -2.38
N ASN A 30 11.83 -5.85 -3.16
CA ASN A 30 11.93 -5.94 -4.63
C ASN A 30 11.61 -4.59 -5.31
N TRP A 31 12.31 -3.53 -4.88
CA TRP A 31 12.07 -2.16 -5.36
C TRP A 31 12.30 -1.99 -6.87
N GLN A 32 13.12 -2.84 -7.47
CA GLN A 32 13.37 -2.87 -8.91
C GLN A 32 12.10 -3.24 -9.69
N ASP A 33 11.40 -4.30 -9.27
CA ASP A 33 10.15 -4.74 -9.90
C ASP A 33 8.98 -3.82 -9.55
N VAL A 34 8.96 -3.30 -8.31
CA VAL A 34 7.99 -2.28 -7.88
C VAL A 34 8.07 -1.03 -8.77
N ALA A 35 9.28 -0.51 -9.02
CA ALA A 35 9.48 0.63 -9.89
C ALA A 35 9.09 0.33 -11.34
N ASN A 36 9.37 -0.89 -11.82
CA ASN A 36 8.93 -1.33 -13.15
C ASN A 36 7.40 -1.37 -13.25
N GLN A 37 6.69 -1.79 -12.21
CA GLN A 37 5.23 -1.84 -12.19
C GLN A 37 4.62 -0.44 -12.10
N MET A 38 5.23 0.44 -11.30
CA MET A 38 4.80 1.84 -11.19
C MET A 38 5.02 2.65 -12.48
N CYS A 39 6.10 2.38 -13.23
CA CYS A 39 6.54 3.11 -14.43
C CYS A 39 6.77 4.63 -14.27
N THR A 40 6.41 5.23 -13.14
CA THR A 40 6.43 6.69 -12.92
C THR A 40 7.57 7.16 -12.01
N LYS A 41 8.15 6.26 -11.21
CA LYS A 41 9.16 6.58 -10.18
C LYS A 41 10.29 5.55 -10.21
N THR A 42 11.47 5.94 -9.75
CA THR A 42 12.63 5.05 -9.66
C THR A 42 12.60 4.20 -8.39
N LYS A 43 13.34 3.09 -8.40
CA LYS A 43 13.41 2.18 -7.24
C LYS A 43 13.87 2.88 -5.96
N GLU A 44 14.81 3.83 -6.08
CA GLU A 44 15.33 4.58 -4.92
C GLU A 44 14.27 5.51 -4.34
N GLU A 45 13.44 6.13 -5.19
CA GLU A 45 12.34 6.99 -4.77
C GLU A 45 11.23 6.17 -4.12
N CYS A 46 10.86 5.04 -4.73
CA CYS A 46 9.89 4.09 -4.18
C CYS A 46 10.30 3.60 -2.79
N GLU A 47 11.55 3.13 -2.64
CA GLU A 47 12.08 2.65 -1.36
C GLU A 47 12.05 3.74 -0.29
N LYS A 48 12.59 4.93 -0.63
CA LYS A 48 12.69 6.04 0.33
C LYS A 48 11.31 6.53 0.76
N HIS A 49 10.38 6.65 -0.18
CA HIS A 49 9.01 7.05 0.11
C HIS A 49 8.32 5.99 0.97
N TYR A 50 8.45 4.70 0.60
CA TYR A 50 7.87 3.59 1.35
C TYR A 50 8.34 3.56 2.81
N MET A 51 9.65 3.62 3.01
CA MET A 51 10.28 3.63 4.33
C MET A 51 9.83 4.83 5.17
N LYS A 52 9.77 6.02 4.58
CA LYS A 52 9.45 7.26 5.30
C LYS A 52 7.97 7.34 5.68
N HIS A 53 7.07 6.97 4.77
CA HIS A 53 5.63 7.23 4.94
C HIS A 53 4.84 6.03 5.44
N PHE A 54 5.30 4.81 5.16
CA PHE A 54 4.58 3.59 5.50
C PHE A 54 5.26 2.80 6.64
N ILE A 55 6.60 2.76 6.70
CA ILE A 55 7.32 2.07 7.80
C ILE A 55 7.53 2.99 9.00
N ASN A 56 8.10 4.18 8.79
CA ASN A 56 8.44 5.11 9.88
C ASN A 56 7.21 5.88 10.41
N ASN A 57 6.02 5.63 9.86
CA ASN A 57 4.80 6.24 10.31
C ASN A 57 3.99 5.25 11.19
N PRO A 58 3.99 5.41 12.52
CA PRO A 58 3.31 4.49 13.43
C PRO A 58 1.78 4.47 13.22
N LEU A 59 1.22 5.51 12.63
CA LEU A 59 -0.21 5.59 12.31
C LEU A 59 -0.59 4.67 11.15
N PHE A 60 0.30 4.49 10.18
CA PHE A 60 0.01 3.66 9.02
C PHE A 60 -0.01 2.17 9.40
N ALA A 61 1.00 1.71 10.14
CA ALA A 61 1.03 0.34 10.65
C ALA A 61 -0.22 0.00 11.46
N SER A 62 -0.68 0.91 12.32
CA SER A 62 -1.90 0.74 13.11
C SER A 62 -3.17 0.70 12.25
N THR A 63 -3.24 1.55 11.22
CA THR A 63 -4.38 1.62 10.31
C THR A 63 -4.47 0.37 9.43
N LEU A 64 -3.35 -0.12 8.88
CA LEU A 64 -3.32 -1.36 8.11
C LEU A 64 -3.73 -2.57 8.95
N LEU A 65 -3.23 -2.68 10.19
CA LEU A 65 -3.62 -3.75 11.11
C LEU A 65 -5.12 -3.70 11.43
N ASN A 66 -5.70 -2.52 11.54
CA ASN A 66 -7.14 -2.36 11.73
C ASN A 66 -7.95 -2.71 10.47
N LEU A 67 -7.46 -2.37 9.27
CA LEU A 67 -8.13 -2.71 8.01
C LEU A 67 -8.15 -4.22 7.77
N LYS A 68 -7.06 -4.92 8.08
CA LYS A 68 -7.02 -6.38 7.99
C LYS A 68 -8.04 -7.05 8.92
N GLN A 69 -8.14 -6.58 10.16
CA GLN A 69 -9.15 -7.08 11.10
C GLN A 69 -10.59 -6.80 10.63
N ALA A 70 -10.82 -5.66 9.99
CA ALA A 70 -12.13 -5.30 9.44
C ALA A 70 -12.52 -6.13 8.21
N GLU A 71 -11.56 -6.58 7.41
CA GLU A 71 -11.79 -7.44 6.25
C GLU A 71 -12.04 -8.90 6.65
N GLU A 72 -11.29 -9.41 7.64
CA GLU A 72 -11.50 -10.72 8.25
C GLU A 72 -12.86 -10.83 8.95
N ALA A 73 -13.33 -9.74 9.57
CA ALA A 73 -14.66 -9.68 10.19
C ALA A 73 -15.80 -9.72 9.16
N LYS A 74 -15.60 -9.24 7.93
CA LYS A 74 -16.61 -9.25 6.86
C LYS A 74 -16.70 -10.59 6.12
N THR A 75 -15.62 -11.36 6.07
CA THR A 75 -15.61 -12.68 5.42
C THR A 75 -16.23 -13.78 6.29
N ALA A 76 -16.28 -13.59 7.61
CA ALA A 76 -16.92 -14.54 8.53
C ALA A 76 -18.46 -14.55 8.44
N ASP A 77 -19.09 -13.45 8.03
CA ASP A 77 -20.56 -13.31 8.01
C ASP A 77 -21.24 -13.97 6.78
N THR A 78 -20.48 -14.23 5.70
CA THR A 78 -21.01 -14.87 4.48
C THR A 78 -20.78 -16.39 4.43
N ALA A 79 -20.15 -16.98 5.45
CA ALA A 79 -20.00 -18.43 5.54
C ALA A 79 -21.35 -19.07 5.90
N ILE A 80 -22.06 -19.55 4.88
CA ILE A 80 -23.28 -20.35 5.04
C ILE A 80 -22.91 -21.59 5.89
N PRO A 81 -23.50 -21.79 7.08
CA PRO A 81 -23.22 -22.98 7.86
C PRO A 81 -23.78 -24.19 7.11
N PHE A 82 -22.93 -25.17 6.81
CA PHE A 82 -23.37 -26.49 6.36
C PHE A 82 -24.09 -27.17 7.53
N HIS A 83 -25.42 -27.27 7.46
CA HIS A 83 -26.22 -28.17 8.29
C HIS A 83 -26.44 -29.49 7.55
#